data_AF-A0A653BWG2-F1
#
_entry.id   AF-A0A653BWG2-F1
#
_cell.length_a   1.000
_cell.length_b   1.000
_cell.length_c   1.000
_cell.angle_alpha   90.00
_cell.angle_beta   90.00
_cell.angle_gamma   90.00
#
_symmetry.space_group_name_H-M   'P 1'
#
loop_
_entity.id
_entity.type
_entity.pdbx_description
1 polymer ?
#
loop_
_entity_poly.entity_id
_entity_poly.type
_entity_poly.pdbx_seq_one_letter_code
_entity_poly.pdbx_strand_id
1 'polypeptide(L)'
;CRPNCISLSNVLVIRFICTFSECNGTIRTTSSRMSSLPECFDYDSDRLRAELTSHGFEPGPITVTTKRVYLKKLYQLKRHQPVPTVVPATQKRVYSLELEKTLRDPKWTSDLACYKTLEEIVTKDFAKPEPSRKWREGVNKTSFTYLLLDPRISDNLPCRSDLLDPKDVWKRFLDSVFYVGKGKRSRPYSHLYEAVGLWRQGKPDAGSKKLKTILDIWRDGLGVVCLHIFQNTIPVEAYTREAAMISALKLDNLTNMKAGEFYGTASTWTQKQKRLLGVFLLHKAKDIFLSEGERQLYPQDIN
;
A
#
# COMPACT_ATOMS: atom_id res chain seq x y z
N CYS A 1 -13.65 32.16 -50.53
CA CYS A 1 -12.23 32.57 -50.51
C CYS A 1 -11.57 32.11 -49.19
N ARG A 2 -10.74 31.06 -49.26
CA ARG A 2 -9.57 30.87 -48.38
C ARG A 2 -8.51 31.93 -48.77
N PRO A 3 -7.50 32.31 -47.94
CA PRO A 3 -6.58 31.42 -47.19
C PRO A 3 -6.20 32.03 -45.79
N ASN A 4 -5.27 31.57 -44.93
CA ASN A 4 -4.13 30.65 -45.00
C ASN A 4 -3.77 30.15 -43.57
N CYS A 5 -3.09 29.00 -43.51
CA CYS A 5 -2.55 28.32 -42.33
C CYS A 5 -1.42 29.09 -41.60
N ILE A 6 -1.10 28.71 -40.34
CA ILE A 6 0.24 28.23 -39.89
C ILE A 6 0.23 27.89 -38.37
N SER A 7 0.61 26.64 -38.09
CA SER A 7 1.49 26.07 -37.05
C SER A 7 1.37 26.36 -35.54
N LEU A 8 1.19 25.24 -34.83
CA LEU A 8 1.78 24.81 -33.55
C LEU A 8 3.09 25.52 -33.13
N SER A 9 3.23 25.85 -31.83
CA SER A 9 4.10 25.13 -30.85
C SER A 9 4.59 26.00 -29.66
N ASN A 10 4.88 25.30 -28.55
CA ASN A 10 5.90 25.60 -27.51
C ASN A 10 5.57 26.47 -26.28
N VAL A 11 5.45 25.79 -25.12
CA VAL A 11 5.90 26.27 -23.80
C VAL A 11 6.63 25.08 -23.13
N LEU A 12 7.96 25.02 -23.29
CA LEU A 12 9.00 25.43 -22.34
C LEU A 12 9.36 24.33 -21.32
N VAL A 13 10.25 23.42 -21.75
CA VAL A 13 11.05 22.56 -20.88
C VAL A 13 12.31 23.34 -20.50
N ILE A 14 12.50 23.59 -19.21
CA ILE A 14 13.73 24.20 -18.68
C ILE A 14 14.82 23.12 -18.66
N ARG A 15 15.77 23.24 -19.59
CA ARG A 15 17.08 22.54 -19.56
C ARG A 15 18.10 23.47 -18.90
N PHE A 16 18.80 22.98 -17.88
CA PHE A 16 20.07 23.57 -17.45
C PHE A 16 21.20 23.00 -18.32
N ILE A 17 21.97 23.91 -18.93
CA ILE A 17 23.22 23.64 -19.64
C ILE A 17 24.35 24.09 -18.71
N CYS A 18 25.35 23.23 -18.50
CA CYS A 18 26.70 23.64 -18.15
C CYS A 18 27.67 22.99 -19.15
N THR A 19 28.38 23.83 -19.89
CA THR A 19 29.45 23.50 -20.84
C THR A 19 30.81 23.83 -20.22
N PHE A 20 31.80 22.94 -20.35
CA PHE A 20 33.24 23.24 -20.59
C PHE A 20 33.92 21.90 -20.93
N SER A 21 34.28 21.66 -22.20
CA SER A 21 35.58 21.90 -22.89
C SER A 21 36.56 20.73 -22.77
N GLU A 22 37.04 20.29 -23.94
CA GLU A 22 37.84 19.10 -24.22
C GLU A 22 39.28 19.19 -23.69
N CYS A 23 39.79 18.07 -23.18
CA CYS A 23 41.21 17.73 -23.20
C CYS A 23 41.38 16.22 -23.41
N ASN A 24 42.12 15.86 -24.46
CA ASN A 24 42.49 14.50 -24.82
C ASN A 24 43.42 13.88 -23.77
N GLY A 25 43.07 12.69 -23.28
CA GLY A 25 43.95 11.87 -22.43
C GLY A 25 43.33 10.49 -22.18
N THR A 26 43.94 9.45 -22.73
CA THR A 26 43.51 8.05 -22.60
C THR A 26 43.67 7.53 -21.18
N ILE A 27 42.61 7.45 -20.36
CA ILE A 27 42.61 6.74 -19.06
C ILE A 27 41.23 6.10 -18.77
N ARG A 28 41.28 4.88 -18.21
CA ARG A 28 40.18 3.96 -17.82
C ARG A 28 39.08 4.58 -16.92
N THR A 29 37.95 3.84 -16.80
CA THR A 29 36.84 3.89 -15.80
C THR A 29 35.82 5.03 -15.94
N THR A 30 34.48 4.85 -15.85
CA THR A 30 33.65 4.11 -14.86
C THR A 30 32.26 3.76 -15.46
N SER A 31 31.79 2.53 -15.23
CA SER A 31 30.43 2.06 -15.55
C SER A 31 29.45 2.42 -14.42
N SER A 32 28.29 2.95 -14.79
CA SER A 32 27.24 3.41 -13.87
C SER A 32 26.51 2.25 -13.16
N ARG A 33 26.68 2.21 -11.83
CA ARG A 33 25.74 1.78 -10.76
C ARG A 33 24.63 0.77 -11.14
N MET A 34 24.94 -0.53 -11.06
CA MET A 34 23.97 -1.62 -10.95
C MET A 34 24.53 -2.78 -10.11
N SER A 35 24.82 -2.53 -8.83
CA SER A 35 25.41 -3.52 -7.92
C SER A 35 24.54 -3.77 -6.69
N SER A 36 23.71 -4.80 -6.76
CA SER A 36 23.12 -5.45 -5.56
C SER A 36 23.18 -6.98 -5.66
N LEU A 37 24.11 -7.53 -6.46
CA LEU A 37 24.43 -8.95 -6.48
C LEU A 37 25.94 -9.10 -6.27
N PRO A 38 26.42 -10.08 -5.47
CA PRO A 38 27.84 -10.30 -5.24
C PRO A 38 28.60 -10.53 -6.56
N GLU A 39 29.72 -9.81 -6.74
CA GLU A 39 30.69 -10.05 -7.82
C GLU A 39 31.54 -11.29 -7.48
N CYS A 40 30.98 -12.48 -7.63
CA CYS A 40 31.75 -13.69 -7.87
C CYS A 40 30.87 -14.68 -8.60
N PHE A 41 31.05 -14.77 -9.92
CA PHE A 41 30.41 -15.77 -10.76
C PHE A 41 31.11 -17.11 -10.56
N ASP A 42 30.71 -17.84 -9.52
CA ASP A 42 30.95 -19.28 -9.46
C ASP A 42 29.73 -20.04 -8.91
N TYR A 43 28.57 -19.73 -9.49
CA TYR A 43 27.38 -20.54 -9.28
C TYR A 43 27.30 -21.55 -10.41
N ASP A 44 27.53 -22.83 -10.14
CA ASP A 44 27.49 -23.87 -11.17
C ASP A 44 26.17 -23.84 -11.98
N SER A 45 26.29 -23.92 -13.31
CA SER A 45 25.16 -23.78 -14.23
C SER A 45 24.19 -24.96 -14.14
N ASP A 46 24.70 -26.16 -13.85
CA ASP A 46 23.86 -27.34 -13.67
C ASP A 46 23.11 -27.29 -12.34
N ARG A 47 23.77 -26.80 -11.27
CA ARG A 47 23.11 -26.48 -10.00
C ARG A 47 22.02 -25.41 -10.16
N LEU A 48 22.27 -24.34 -10.92
CA LEU A 48 21.26 -23.30 -11.19
C LEU A 48 20.05 -23.87 -11.93
N ARG A 49 20.28 -24.77 -12.91
CA ARG A 49 19.20 -25.46 -13.62
C ARG A 49 18.39 -26.34 -12.67
N ALA A 50 19.05 -27.19 -11.89
CA ALA A 50 18.40 -28.09 -10.96
C ALA A 50 17.54 -27.33 -9.93
N GLU A 51 18.05 -26.23 -9.39
CA GLU A 51 17.30 -25.42 -8.43
C GLU A 51 16.09 -24.74 -9.09
N LEU A 52 16.26 -24.11 -10.26
CA LEU A 52 15.14 -23.52 -11.00
C LEU A 52 14.05 -24.54 -11.32
N THR A 53 14.44 -25.73 -11.80
CA THR A 53 13.51 -26.84 -12.08
C THR A 53 12.82 -27.33 -10.80
N SER A 54 13.55 -27.45 -9.67
CA SER A 54 12.96 -27.82 -8.38
C SER A 54 11.93 -26.80 -7.87
N HIS A 55 12.06 -25.54 -8.32
CA HIS A 55 11.10 -24.46 -8.05
C HIS A 55 10.04 -24.30 -9.15
N GLY A 56 9.86 -25.31 -10.02
CA GLY A 56 8.79 -25.36 -11.02
C GLY A 56 9.02 -24.49 -12.26
N PHE A 57 10.25 -24.04 -12.49
CA PHE A 57 10.62 -23.27 -13.67
C PHE A 57 11.64 -24.05 -14.49
N GLU A 58 11.30 -24.44 -15.72
CA GLU A 58 12.24 -25.08 -16.64
C GLU A 58 13.03 -24.03 -17.43
N PRO A 59 14.32 -23.81 -17.13
CA PRO A 59 15.11 -22.83 -17.85
C PRO A 59 15.58 -23.39 -19.20
N GLY A 60 15.63 -22.51 -20.22
CA GLY A 60 16.33 -22.79 -21.47
C GLY A 60 17.86 -22.83 -21.30
N PRO A 61 18.65 -22.71 -22.39
CA PRO A 61 20.11 -22.75 -22.32
C PRO A 61 20.68 -21.72 -21.33
N ILE A 62 21.37 -22.21 -20.29
CA ILE A 62 22.08 -21.38 -19.31
C ILE A 62 23.48 -21.12 -19.86
N THR A 63 23.63 -19.99 -20.53
CA THR A 63 24.90 -19.50 -21.06
C THR A 63 25.42 -18.36 -20.19
N VAL A 64 26.67 -17.94 -20.39
CA VAL A 64 27.27 -16.81 -19.65
C VAL A 64 26.39 -15.55 -19.69
N THR A 65 25.70 -15.31 -20.81
CA THR A 65 24.84 -14.13 -21.00
C THR A 65 23.47 -14.26 -20.32
N THR A 66 22.91 -15.47 -20.22
CA THR A 66 21.58 -15.72 -19.64
C THR A 66 21.63 -16.06 -18.15
N LYS A 67 22.79 -16.45 -17.63
CA LYS A 67 23.00 -16.88 -16.23
C LYS A 67 22.55 -15.83 -15.20
N ARG A 68 22.81 -14.54 -15.43
CA ARG A 68 22.39 -13.46 -14.52
C ARG A 68 20.86 -13.31 -14.44
N VAL A 69 20.17 -13.53 -15.56
CA VAL A 69 18.70 -13.49 -15.62
C VAL A 69 18.11 -14.65 -14.83
N TYR A 70 18.67 -15.84 -15.01
CA TYR A 70 18.25 -17.05 -14.28
C TYR A 70 18.55 -16.99 -12.78
N LEU A 71 19.69 -16.41 -12.37
CA LEU A 71 19.98 -16.16 -10.95
C LEU A 71 18.96 -15.20 -10.32
N LYS A 72 18.57 -14.15 -11.05
CA LYS A 72 17.51 -13.23 -10.59
C LYS A 72 16.16 -13.95 -10.49
N LYS A 73 15.83 -14.81 -11.45
CA LYS A 73 14.61 -15.64 -11.42
C LYS A 73 14.62 -16.63 -10.25
N LEU A 74 15.75 -17.28 -10.00
CA LEU A 74 15.92 -18.20 -8.85
C LEU A 74 15.78 -17.45 -7.53
N TYR A 75 16.40 -16.27 -7.40
CA TYR A 75 16.25 -15.43 -6.21
C TYR A 75 14.79 -15.04 -5.97
N GLN A 76 14.05 -14.70 -7.03
CA GLN A 76 12.61 -14.47 -6.94
C GLN A 76 11.87 -15.72 -6.48
N LEU A 77 12.12 -16.89 -7.09
CA LEU A 77 11.46 -18.15 -6.74
C LEU A 77 11.76 -18.59 -5.29
N LYS A 78 12.99 -18.39 -4.81
CA LYS A 78 13.39 -18.66 -3.42
C LYS A 78 12.72 -17.71 -2.42
N ARG A 79 12.46 -16.46 -2.80
CA ARG A 79 11.67 -15.52 -1.98
C ARG A 79 10.18 -15.87 -1.93
N HIS A 80 9.68 -16.60 -2.92
CA HIS A 80 8.29 -17.07 -3.00
C HIS A 80 8.13 -18.53 -2.56
N GLN A 81 9.18 -19.18 -2.02
CA GLN A 81 8.98 -20.42 -1.29
C GLN A 81 8.23 -20.07 -0.02
N PRO A 82 7.02 -20.62 0.22
CA PRO A 82 6.44 -20.55 1.53
C PRO A 82 7.39 -21.33 2.43
N VAL A 83 8.16 -20.63 3.25
CA VAL A 83 8.69 -21.21 4.48
C VAL A 83 7.48 -21.91 5.11
N PRO A 84 7.57 -23.19 5.53
CA PRO A 84 6.54 -23.84 6.31
C PRO A 84 6.50 -23.14 7.67
N THR A 85 5.98 -21.92 7.63
CA THR A 85 5.52 -21.18 8.78
C THR A 85 4.34 -22.01 9.19
N VAL A 86 4.41 -22.61 10.37
CA VAL A 86 3.22 -23.09 11.07
C VAL A 86 2.33 -21.85 11.20
N VAL A 87 1.50 -21.59 10.19
CA VAL A 87 0.56 -20.47 10.21
C VAL A 87 -0.44 -20.90 11.27
N PRO A 88 -0.47 -20.26 12.45
CA PRO A 88 -1.50 -20.58 13.42
C PRO A 88 -2.82 -20.35 12.69
N ALA A 89 -3.71 -21.35 12.69
CA ALA A 89 -4.97 -21.30 11.96
C ALA A 89 -5.58 -19.91 12.11
N THR A 90 -5.46 -19.09 11.05
CA THR A 90 -5.84 -17.68 11.16
C THR A 90 -7.32 -17.67 11.42
N GLN A 91 -7.73 -17.18 12.60
CA GLN A 91 -9.14 -17.02 12.94
C GLN A 91 -9.81 -16.36 11.74
N LYS A 92 -10.83 -17.03 11.19
CA LYS A 92 -11.54 -16.56 10.02
C LYS A 92 -12.12 -15.17 10.35
N ARG A 93 -11.58 -14.14 9.70
CA ARG A 93 -12.10 -12.76 9.83
C ARG A 93 -13.56 -12.74 9.38
N VAL A 94 -14.41 -12.15 10.21
CA VAL A 94 -15.82 -11.91 9.89
C VAL A 94 -16.01 -10.42 9.78
N TYR A 95 -16.45 -9.96 8.62
CA TYR A 95 -16.65 -8.55 8.33
C TYR A 95 -18.10 -8.09 8.61
N SER A 96 -18.41 -6.83 8.34
CA SER A 96 -19.79 -6.37 8.27
C SER A 96 -20.59 -7.12 7.21
N LEU A 97 -21.91 -7.22 7.38
CA LEU A 97 -22.78 -7.89 6.41
C LEU A 97 -22.65 -7.27 5.01
N GLU A 98 -22.51 -5.95 4.96
CA GLU A 98 -22.33 -5.18 3.72
C GLU A 98 -21.02 -5.55 3.03
N LEU A 99 -19.91 -5.69 3.77
CA LEU A 99 -18.62 -6.09 3.20
C LEU A 99 -18.61 -7.59 2.82
N GLU A 100 -19.20 -8.46 3.65
CA GLU A 100 -19.35 -9.90 3.37
C GLU A 100 -20.12 -10.16 2.07
N LYS A 101 -21.15 -9.34 1.76
CA LYS A 101 -21.87 -9.43 0.49
C LYS A 101 -20.96 -9.23 -0.71
N THR A 102 -20.03 -8.27 -0.65
CA THR A 102 -19.08 -8.02 -1.74
C THR A 102 -18.08 -9.16 -1.96
N LEU A 103 -17.79 -9.94 -0.91
CA LEU A 103 -16.93 -11.13 -1.02
C LEU A 103 -17.66 -12.33 -1.63
N ARG A 104 -18.99 -12.34 -1.60
CA ARG A 104 -19.82 -13.41 -2.16
C ARG A 104 -20.25 -13.13 -3.59
N ASP A 105 -20.48 -11.85 -3.91
CA ASP A 105 -20.93 -11.41 -5.22
C ASP A 105 -19.76 -10.84 -6.03
N PRO A 106 -19.22 -11.56 -7.03
CA PRO A 106 -18.12 -11.05 -7.86
C PRO A 106 -18.52 -9.86 -8.75
N LYS A 107 -19.81 -9.61 -8.94
CA LYS A 107 -20.33 -8.52 -9.78
C LYS A 107 -20.70 -7.27 -8.97
N TRP A 108 -20.40 -7.22 -7.67
CA TRP A 108 -20.77 -6.09 -6.82
C TRP A 108 -20.22 -4.74 -7.29
N THR A 109 -19.12 -4.73 -8.06
CA THR A 109 -18.50 -3.55 -8.66
C THR A 109 -19.17 -3.08 -9.96
N SER A 110 -20.16 -3.80 -10.47
CA SER A 110 -20.84 -3.48 -11.74
C SER A 110 -21.75 -2.26 -11.61
N ASP A 111 -22.32 -2.04 -10.42
CA ASP A 111 -23.09 -0.83 -10.08
C ASP A 111 -22.59 -0.24 -8.76
N LEU A 112 -21.85 0.86 -8.89
CA LEU A 112 -21.30 1.61 -7.76
C LEU A 112 -22.10 2.88 -7.45
N ALA A 113 -23.26 3.10 -8.09
CA ALA A 113 -24.00 4.35 -7.97
C ALA A 113 -24.38 4.67 -6.52
N CYS A 114 -24.95 3.71 -5.80
CA CYS A 114 -25.34 3.94 -4.41
C CYS A 114 -24.15 4.27 -3.48
N TYR A 115 -23.00 3.65 -3.72
CA TYR A 115 -21.77 3.87 -2.98
C TYR A 115 -21.18 5.27 -3.27
N LYS A 116 -21.15 5.65 -4.55
CA LYS A 116 -20.70 6.98 -5.00
C LYS A 116 -21.57 8.08 -4.41
N THR A 117 -22.88 7.92 -4.40
CA THR A 117 -23.81 8.90 -3.79
C THR A 117 -23.49 9.14 -2.31
N LEU A 118 -23.19 8.08 -1.54
CA LEU A 118 -22.80 8.25 -0.13
C LEU A 118 -21.49 9.04 0.00
N GLU A 119 -20.45 8.69 -0.78
CA GLU A 119 -19.18 9.45 -0.75
C GLU A 119 -19.38 10.92 -1.16
N GLU A 120 -20.21 11.18 -2.17
CA GLU A 120 -20.51 12.53 -2.64
C GLU A 120 -21.20 13.36 -1.56
N ILE A 121 -22.16 12.79 -0.81
CA ILE A 121 -22.82 13.50 0.29
C ILE A 121 -21.79 13.92 1.34
N VAL A 122 -20.91 13.01 1.76
CA VAL A 122 -19.85 13.30 2.73
C VAL A 122 -18.88 14.35 2.20
N THR A 123 -18.46 14.22 0.95
CA THR A 123 -17.51 15.15 0.32
C THR A 123 -18.12 16.55 0.20
N LYS A 124 -19.39 16.66 -0.20
CA LYS A 124 -20.10 17.95 -0.32
C LYS A 124 -20.30 18.62 1.03
N ASP A 125 -20.68 17.86 2.05
CA ASP A 125 -20.90 18.37 3.42
C ASP A 125 -19.62 19.00 4.01
N PHE A 126 -18.46 18.43 3.71
CA PHE A 126 -17.17 18.92 4.20
C PHE A 126 -16.42 19.85 3.21
N ALA A 127 -16.92 20.03 1.99
CA ALA A 127 -16.28 20.88 0.98
C ALA A 127 -16.31 22.36 1.37
N LYS A 128 -17.42 22.81 1.95
CA LYS A 128 -17.66 24.18 2.43
C LYS A 128 -18.20 24.11 3.86
N PRO A 129 -17.33 23.96 4.88
CA PRO A 129 -17.77 23.90 6.26
C PRO A 129 -18.51 25.19 6.64
N GLU A 130 -19.75 25.05 7.11
CA GLU A 130 -20.58 26.14 7.66
C GLU A 130 -19.75 27.01 8.62
N PRO A 131 -19.56 28.32 8.37
CA PRO A 131 -18.73 29.18 9.21
C PRO A 131 -19.22 29.31 10.66
N SER A 132 -20.53 29.17 10.86
CA SER A 132 -21.19 29.19 12.17
C SER A 132 -20.93 27.92 12.99
N ARG A 133 -20.57 26.81 12.33
CA ARG A 133 -20.37 25.51 12.96
C ARG A 133 -18.91 25.34 13.39
N LYS A 134 -18.70 25.13 14.70
CA LYS A 134 -17.37 24.79 15.23
C LYS A 134 -17.01 23.35 14.85
N TRP A 135 -16.05 23.20 13.94
CA TRP A 135 -15.51 21.89 13.55
C TRP A 135 -14.33 21.49 14.43
N ARG A 136 -14.34 20.24 14.92
CA ARG A 136 -13.26 19.68 15.74
C ARG A 136 -11.94 19.78 14.99
N GLU A 137 -10.95 20.40 15.63
CA GLU A 137 -9.61 20.64 15.10
C GLU A 137 -9.56 21.52 13.82
N GLY A 138 -10.61 22.29 13.55
CA GLY A 138 -10.67 23.31 12.50
C GLY A 138 -11.05 22.77 11.12
N VAL A 139 -10.88 23.64 10.12
CA VAL A 139 -11.33 23.43 8.73
C VAL A 139 -10.18 23.38 7.72
N ASN A 140 -8.94 23.37 8.20
CA ASN A 140 -7.78 23.29 7.34
C ASN A 140 -7.68 21.91 6.68
N LYS A 141 -7.52 21.89 5.36
CA LYS A 141 -7.41 20.68 4.53
C LYS A 141 -6.01 20.06 4.60
N THR A 142 -5.57 19.72 5.80
CA THR A 142 -4.24 19.16 6.09
C THR A 142 -4.28 17.73 6.59
N SER A 143 -5.46 17.12 6.57
CA SER A 143 -5.68 15.77 7.08
C SER A 143 -5.81 14.77 5.93
N PHE A 144 -5.60 13.50 6.27
CA PHE A 144 -5.78 12.37 5.37
C PHE A 144 -6.12 11.13 6.18
N THR A 145 -6.48 10.05 5.50
CA THR A 145 -6.66 8.73 6.11
C THR A 145 -5.53 7.81 5.66
N TYR A 146 -5.15 6.83 6.46
CA TYR A 146 -4.12 5.88 6.08
C TYR A 146 -4.42 4.48 6.61
N LEU A 147 -3.86 3.49 5.94
CA LEU A 147 -3.95 2.09 6.33
C LEU A 147 -2.55 1.56 6.66
N LEU A 148 -2.46 0.68 7.64
CA LEU A 148 -1.29 -0.19 7.79
C LEU A 148 -1.66 -1.60 7.33
N LEU A 149 -0.86 -2.14 6.41
CA LEU A 149 -1.07 -3.46 5.83
C LEU A 149 0.07 -4.40 6.23
N ASP A 150 -0.27 -5.67 6.43
CA ASP A 150 0.65 -6.75 6.74
C ASP A 150 1.17 -7.39 5.43
N PRO A 151 2.47 -7.20 5.09
CA PRO A 151 3.05 -7.75 3.86
C PRO A 151 3.10 -9.28 3.83
N ARG A 152 3.02 -9.95 4.99
CA ARG A 152 2.93 -11.43 5.05
C ARG A 152 1.61 -11.92 4.49
N ILE A 153 0.58 -11.07 4.53
CA ILE A 153 -0.74 -11.35 3.98
C ILE A 153 -0.82 -10.78 2.58
N SER A 154 -0.61 -9.47 2.37
CA SER A 154 -0.73 -8.86 1.04
C SER A 154 0.21 -9.53 0.04
N ASP A 155 1.40 -9.95 0.47
CA ASP A 155 2.34 -10.75 -0.31
C ASP A 155 2.56 -10.13 -1.70
N ASN A 156 2.97 -8.85 -1.68
CA ASN A 156 3.19 -8.04 -2.87
C ASN A 156 2.04 -8.11 -3.89
N LEU A 157 0.79 -8.02 -3.39
CA LEU A 157 -0.44 -8.12 -4.17
C LEU A 157 -0.43 -7.30 -5.47
N PRO A 158 0.07 -6.04 -5.49
CA PRO A 158 0.09 -5.25 -6.72
C PRO A 158 0.82 -5.94 -7.88
N CYS A 159 1.93 -6.64 -7.63
CA CYS A 159 2.71 -7.30 -8.67
C CYS A 159 2.11 -8.59 -9.23
N ARG A 160 1.06 -9.13 -8.59
CA ARG A 160 0.45 -10.41 -8.96
C ARG A 160 -1.07 -10.34 -9.14
N SER A 161 -1.65 -9.16 -8.97
CA SER A 161 -3.12 -8.98 -9.01
C SER A 161 -3.74 -9.43 -10.33
N ASP A 162 -3.05 -9.26 -11.45
CA ASP A 162 -3.48 -9.71 -12.78
C ASP A 162 -3.58 -11.24 -12.92
N LEU A 163 -2.94 -12.00 -12.03
CA LEU A 163 -2.91 -13.47 -12.05
C LEU A 163 -3.93 -14.09 -11.10
N LEU A 164 -4.67 -13.27 -10.35
CA LEU A 164 -5.60 -13.70 -9.31
C LEU A 164 -7.03 -13.39 -9.70
N ASP A 165 -7.97 -14.16 -9.16
CA ASP A 165 -9.38 -13.82 -9.27
C ASP A 165 -9.63 -12.46 -8.57
N PRO A 166 -10.42 -11.54 -9.16
CA PRO A 166 -10.74 -10.24 -8.55
C PRO A 166 -11.26 -10.35 -7.11
N LYS A 167 -11.99 -11.43 -6.78
CA LYS A 167 -12.46 -11.71 -5.43
C LYS A 167 -11.30 -12.01 -4.48
N ASP A 168 -10.30 -12.76 -4.92
CA ASP A 168 -9.12 -13.09 -4.11
C ASP A 168 -8.23 -11.87 -3.92
N VAL A 169 -8.09 -11.03 -4.95
CA VAL A 169 -7.42 -9.72 -4.81
C VAL A 169 -8.13 -8.87 -3.76
N TRP A 170 -9.46 -8.78 -3.85
CA TRP A 170 -10.26 -8.01 -2.90
C TRP A 170 -10.13 -8.53 -1.48
N LYS A 171 -10.32 -9.85 -1.29
CA LYS A 171 -10.19 -10.50 0.00
C LYS A 171 -8.79 -10.32 0.59
N ARG A 172 -7.75 -10.50 -0.22
CA ARG A 172 -6.37 -10.42 0.26
C ARG A 172 -5.99 -9.03 0.72
N PHE A 173 -6.43 -8.01 -0.01
CA PHE A 173 -6.28 -6.63 0.41
C PHE A 173 -6.94 -6.41 1.78
N LEU A 174 -8.22 -6.78 1.94
CA LEU A 174 -8.94 -6.62 3.21
C LEU A 174 -8.29 -7.35 4.38
N ASP A 175 -7.86 -8.60 4.16
CA ASP A 175 -7.20 -9.42 5.17
C ASP A 175 -5.84 -8.85 5.57
N SER A 176 -5.15 -8.13 4.66
CA SER A 176 -3.87 -7.49 4.98
C SER A 176 -4.00 -6.24 5.84
N VAL A 177 -5.14 -5.53 5.80
CA VAL A 177 -5.34 -4.33 6.62
C VAL A 177 -5.46 -4.75 8.09
N PHE A 178 -4.56 -4.22 8.92
CA PHE A 178 -4.61 -4.44 10.37
C PHE A 178 -4.86 -3.15 11.16
N TYR A 179 -4.73 -1.98 10.53
CA TYR A 179 -4.99 -0.69 11.18
C TYR A 179 -5.54 0.34 10.20
N VAL A 180 -6.51 1.14 10.67
CA VAL A 180 -7.05 2.31 9.96
C VAL A 180 -6.78 3.54 10.80
N GLY A 181 -6.20 4.59 10.24
CA GLY A 181 -5.86 5.81 10.98
C GLY A 181 -6.17 7.10 10.23
N LYS A 182 -6.21 8.20 10.99
CA LYS A 182 -6.22 9.57 10.45
C LYS A 182 -4.89 10.25 10.74
N GLY A 183 -4.37 10.93 9.73
CA GLY A 183 -3.08 11.61 9.79
C GLY A 183 -3.23 13.12 9.62
N LYS A 184 -2.29 13.85 10.21
CA LYS A 184 -1.89 15.20 9.83
C LYS A 184 -0.37 15.16 9.70
N ARG A 185 0.20 15.70 8.61
CA ARG A 185 1.66 15.75 8.42
C ARG A 185 2.31 14.37 8.68
N SER A 186 3.35 14.30 9.53
CA SER A 186 4.13 13.09 9.83
C SER A 186 3.46 12.05 10.73
N ARG A 187 2.19 12.20 11.11
CA ARG A 187 1.52 11.29 12.06
C ARG A 187 1.57 9.79 11.76
N PRO A 188 1.50 9.30 10.50
CA PRO A 188 1.61 7.86 10.21
C PRO A 188 2.92 7.27 10.72
N TYR A 189 3.99 8.08 10.69
CA TYR A 189 5.30 7.70 11.19
C TYR A 189 5.41 7.73 12.71
N SER A 190 4.52 8.41 13.45
CA SER A 190 4.58 8.44 14.93
C SER A 190 4.54 7.05 15.56
N HIS A 191 3.72 6.15 15.03
CA HIS A 191 3.64 4.77 15.53
C HIS A 191 4.84 3.93 15.09
N LEU A 192 5.41 4.25 13.93
CA LEU A 192 6.60 3.60 13.44
C LEU A 192 7.83 4.03 14.24
N TYR A 193 7.93 5.31 14.63
CA TYR A 193 8.98 5.82 15.51
C TYR A 193 8.97 5.15 16.90
N GLU A 194 7.78 5.03 17.49
CA GLU A 194 7.61 4.31 18.75
C GLU A 194 8.05 2.84 18.61
N ALA A 195 7.65 2.18 17.53
CA ALA A 195 8.07 0.81 17.25
C ALA A 195 9.58 0.69 17.04
N VAL A 196 10.24 1.64 16.35
CA VAL A 196 11.71 1.66 16.18
C VAL A 196 12.41 1.79 17.53
N GLY A 197 11.89 2.61 18.44
CA GLY A 197 12.42 2.74 19.80
C GLY A 197 12.42 1.40 20.54
N LEU A 198 11.32 0.65 20.44
CA LEU A 198 11.20 -0.69 21.03
C LEU A 198 12.10 -1.72 20.33
N TRP A 199 12.17 -1.67 19.00
CA TRP A 199 13.01 -2.53 18.17
C TRP A 199 14.49 -2.42 18.56
N ARG A 200 15.01 -1.20 18.68
CA ARG A 200 16.40 -0.94 19.08
C ARG A 200 16.71 -1.38 20.51
N GLN A 201 15.72 -1.36 21.40
CA GLN A 201 15.87 -1.81 22.79
C GLN A 201 15.75 -3.32 22.96
N GLY A 202 15.44 -4.08 21.89
CA GLY A 202 15.20 -5.52 21.96
C GLY A 202 14.01 -5.89 22.84
N LYS A 203 13.08 -4.97 23.09
CA LYS A 203 11.94 -5.20 23.99
C LYS A 203 10.77 -5.84 23.24
N PRO A 204 10.29 -7.02 23.69
CA PRO A 204 9.17 -7.70 23.05
C PRO A 204 7.80 -7.16 23.47
N ASP A 205 7.70 -6.46 24.60
CA ASP A 205 6.43 -5.94 25.09
C ASP A 205 6.12 -4.58 24.47
N ALA A 206 5.15 -4.59 23.56
CA ALA A 206 4.84 -3.45 22.72
C ALA A 206 3.72 -2.57 23.28
N GLY A 207 3.16 -2.87 24.47
CA GLY A 207 2.10 -2.08 25.12
C GLY A 207 0.76 -1.99 24.36
N SER A 208 0.71 -2.31 23.06
CA SER A 208 -0.48 -2.30 22.22
C SER A 208 -0.42 -3.38 21.13
N LYS A 209 -1.59 -3.89 20.72
CA LYS A 209 -1.70 -4.87 19.61
C LYS A 209 -1.05 -4.34 18.32
N LYS A 210 -1.19 -3.03 18.07
CA LYS A 210 -0.66 -2.36 16.87
C LYS A 210 0.86 -2.42 16.82
N LEU A 211 1.53 -2.02 17.90
CA LEU A 211 3.00 -2.02 17.96
C LEU A 211 3.53 -3.46 17.94
N LYS A 212 2.83 -4.39 18.60
CA LYS A 212 3.17 -5.82 18.56
C LYS A 212 3.15 -6.34 17.12
N THR A 213 2.09 -6.07 16.36
CA THR A 213 1.99 -6.47 14.95
C THR A 213 3.10 -5.87 14.09
N ILE A 214 3.45 -4.59 14.27
CA ILE A 214 4.57 -3.95 13.56
C ILE A 214 5.90 -4.68 13.86
N LEU A 215 6.19 -4.93 15.14
CA LEU A 215 7.41 -5.63 15.56
C LEU A 215 7.45 -7.09 15.08
N ASP A 216 6.30 -7.78 15.05
CA ASP A 216 6.18 -9.14 14.50
C ASP A 216 6.53 -9.16 13.00
N ILE A 217 5.99 -8.22 12.21
CA ILE A 217 6.29 -8.10 10.78
C ILE A 217 7.80 -7.86 10.55
N TRP A 218 8.41 -6.96 11.34
CA TRP A 218 9.84 -6.69 11.26
C TRP A 218 10.71 -7.89 11.68
N ARG A 219 10.28 -8.66 12.68
CA ARG A 219 10.96 -9.90 13.09
C ARG A 219 10.95 -10.96 12.00
N ASP A 220 9.89 -11.00 11.19
CA ASP A 220 9.78 -11.89 10.02
C ASP A 220 10.59 -11.39 8.81
N GLY A 221 11.40 -10.33 8.96
CA GLY A 221 12.28 -9.81 7.90
C GLY A 221 11.55 -8.99 6.83
N LEU A 222 10.32 -8.55 7.09
CA LEU A 222 9.52 -7.73 6.19
C LEU A 222 9.31 -6.33 6.79
N GLY A 223 8.87 -5.38 5.97
CA GLY A 223 8.56 -4.01 6.41
C GLY A 223 7.06 -3.71 6.33
N VAL A 224 6.54 -2.94 7.28
CA VAL A 224 5.11 -2.59 7.32
C VAL A 224 4.76 -1.69 6.15
N VAL A 225 3.63 -1.95 5.49
CA VAL A 225 3.15 -1.10 4.40
C VAL A 225 2.27 0.01 4.97
N CYS A 226 2.61 1.27 4.69
CA CYS A 226 1.82 2.42 5.08
C CYS A 226 1.20 3.08 3.85
N LEU A 227 -0.11 2.89 3.65
CA LEU A 227 -0.84 3.40 2.50
C LEU A 227 -1.56 4.70 2.87
N HIS A 228 -1.15 5.82 2.27
CA HIS A 228 -1.84 7.11 2.42
C HIS A 228 -2.99 7.24 1.43
N ILE A 229 -4.19 7.55 1.92
CA ILE A 229 -5.41 7.67 1.11
C ILE A 229 -6.21 8.93 1.48
N PHE A 230 -7.00 9.43 0.54
CA PHE A 230 -7.92 10.56 0.75
C PHE A 230 -7.24 11.80 1.38
N GLN A 231 -6.26 12.34 0.65
CA GLN A 231 -5.51 13.53 1.08
C GLN A 231 -6.33 14.82 0.97
N ASN A 232 -5.82 15.90 1.56
CA ASN A 232 -6.40 17.24 1.51
C ASN A 232 -7.84 17.32 2.06
N THR A 233 -8.11 16.55 3.12
CA THR A 233 -9.40 16.57 3.82
C THR A 233 -9.31 17.41 5.09
N ILE A 234 -10.46 17.92 5.55
CA ILE A 234 -10.55 18.52 6.88
C ILE A 234 -10.51 17.41 7.96
N PRO A 235 -10.14 17.71 9.22
CA PRO A 235 -10.02 16.68 10.26
C PRO A 235 -11.27 15.81 10.42
N VAL A 236 -12.45 16.42 10.54
CA VAL A 236 -13.74 15.71 10.74
C VAL A 236 -14.13 14.81 9.56
N GLU A 237 -13.70 15.15 8.34
CA GLU A 237 -13.87 14.28 7.19
C GLU A 237 -12.97 13.04 7.31
N ALA A 238 -11.69 13.23 7.66
CA ALA A 238 -10.77 12.12 7.91
C ALA A 238 -11.25 11.21 9.05
N TYR A 239 -11.81 11.78 10.13
CA TYR A 239 -12.45 11.03 11.22
C TYR A 239 -13.64 10.20 10.69
N THR A 240 -14.49 10.80 9.87
CA THR A 240 -15.67 10.12 9.30
C THR A 240 -15.27 8.99 8.35
N ARG A 241 -14.27 9.20 7.49
CA ARG A 241 -13.73 8.18 6.58
C ARG A 241 -13.08 7.03 7.35
N GLU A 242 -12.30 7.31 8.40
CA GLU A 242 -11.75 6.30 9.31
C GLU A 242 -12.87 5.47 9.95
N ALA A 243 -13.88 6.13 10.54
CA ALA A 243 -15.00 5.47 11.20
C ALA A 243 -15.78 4.55 10.26
N ALA A 244 -16.01 4.99 9.02
CA ALA A 244 -16.68 4.21 8.00
C ALA A 244 -15.91 2.92 7.66
N MET A 245 -14.59 3.02 7.39
CA MET A 245 -13.76 1.86 7.08
C MET A 245 -13.64 0.89 8.26
N ILE A 246 -13.45 1.39 9.49
CA ILE A 246 -13.46 0.55 10.71
C ILE A 246 -14.81 -0.15 10.85
N SER A 247 -15.92 0.55 10.59
CA SER A 247 -17.24 -0.07 10.69
C SER A 247 -17.45 -1.19 9.66
N ALA A 248 -16.85 -1.09 8.47
CA ALA A 248 -16.96 -2.12 7.44
C ALA A 248 -16.08 -3.33 7.77
N LEU A 249 -14.83 -3.09 8.21
CA LEU A 249 -13.86 -4.11 8.60
C LEU A 249 -14.19 -4.77 9.95
N LYS A 250 -14.95 -4.10 10.82
CA LYS A 250 -15.14 -4.40 12.25
C LYS A 250 -13.86 -4.25 13.07
N LEU A 251 -14.02 -3.75 14.30
CA LEU A 251 -12.92 -3.47 15.21
C LEU A 251 -12.14 -4.73 15.59
N ASP A 252 -12.81 -5.87 15.71
CA ASP A 252 -12.19 -7.15 16.11
C ASP A 252 -11.14 -7.66 15.12
N ASN A 253 -11.23 -7.24 13.85
CA ASN A 253 -10.26 -7.59 12.81
C ASN A 253 -9.08 -6.60 12.72
N LEU A 254 -9.05 -5.59 13.58
CA LEU A 254 -8.08 -4.50 13.56
C LEU A 254 -7.33 -4.39 14.90
N THR A 255 -6.17 -3.75 14.86
CA THR A 255 -5.39 -3.38 16.05
C THR A 255 -5.80 -2.02 16.61
N ASN A 256 -6.82 -1.37 16.03
CA ASN A 256 -7.43 -0.15 16.55
C ASN A 256 -7.97 -0.40 17.97
N MET A 257 -7.73 0.54 18.89
CA MET A 257 -8.26 0.43 20.26
C MET A 257 -9.75 0.76 20.37
N LYS A 258 -10.24 1.63 19.48
CA LYS A 258 -11.62 2.10 19.48
C LYS A 258 -12.13 2.30 18.06
N ALA A 259 -13.45 2.26 17.93
CA ALA A 259 -14.13 2.69 16.71
C ALA A 259 -13.92 4.20 16.46
N GLY A 260 -14.11 4.60 15.21
CA GLY A 260 -14.09 6.01 14.81
C GLY A 260 -15.43 6.72 15.10
N GLU A 261 -15.42 8.04 14.99
CA GLU A 261 -16.58 8.90 15.18
C GLU A 261 -17.05 9.45 13.84
N PHE A 262 -18.38 9.55 13.67
CA PHE A 262 -18.99 10.13 12.48
C PHE A 262 -19.36 11.58 12.72
N TYR A 263 -19.05 12.44 11.75
CA TYR A 263 -19.35 13.87 11.80
C TYR A 263 -20.25 14.27 10.62
N GLY A 264 -20.72 15.51 10.64
CA GLY A 264 -21.51 16.06 9.55
C GLY A 264 -22.82 15.31 9.35
N THR A 265 -23.25 15.19 8.11
CA THR A 265 -24.44 14.45 7.68
C THR A 265 -24.32 12.96 7.99
N ALA A 266 -23.10 12.40 7.97
CA ALA A 266 -22.88 10.98 8.24
C ALA A 266 -23.12 10.58 9.70
N SER A 267 -23.20 11.52 10.64
CA SER A 267 -23.49 11.21 12.06
C SER A 267 -24.90 10.63 12.23
N THR A 268 -25.87 11.12 11.45
CA THR A 268 -27.29 10.74 11.49
C THR A 268 -27.61 9.52 10.63
N TRP A 269 -26.64 9.02 9.86
CA TRP A 269 -26.84 7.86 9.00
C TRP A 269 -27.09 6.57 9.76
N THR A 270 -27.88 5.70 9.12
CA THR A 270 -28.04 4.30 9.53
C THR A 270 -26.70 3.56 9.50
N GLN A 271 -26.58 2.50 10.29
CA GLN A 271 -25.35 1.70 10.31
C GLN A 271 -25.05 1.05 8.94
N LYS A 272 -26.09 0.70 8.18
CA LYS A 272 -25.97 0.19 6.81
C LYS A 272 -25.27 1.21 5.91
N GLN A 273 -25.71 2.46 5.89
CA GLN A 273 -25.09 3.53 5.08
C GLN A 273 -23.63 3.77 5.49
N LYS A 274 -23.35 3.82 6.80
CA LYS A 274 -21.99 3.98 7.35
C LYS A 274 -21.05 2.88 6.87
N ARG A 275 -21.53 1.62 6.87
CA ARG A 275 -20.76 0.46 6.40
C ARG A 275 -20.60 0.43 4.88
N LEU A 276 -21.64 0.77 4.12
CA LEU A 276 -21.56 0.88 2.65
C LEU A 276 -20.52 1.92 2.24
N LEU A 277 -20.50 3.09 2.89
CA LEU A 277 -19.43 4.07 2.67
C LEU A 277 -18.05 3.45 2.96
N GLY A 278 -17.90 2.74 4.08
CA GLY A 278 -16.66 2.06 4.43
C GLY A 278 -16.20 1.05 3.38
N VAL A 279 -17.11 0.23 2.85
CA VAL A 279 -16.85 -0.72 1.76
C VAL A 279 -16.29 -0.01 0.54
N PHE A 280 -16.91 1.10 0.14
CA PHE A 280 -16.48 1.85 -1.03
C PHE A 280 -15.12 2.52 -0.85
N LEU A 281 -14.88 3.11 0.32
CA LEU A 281 -13.59 3.70 0.66
C LEU A 281 -12.47 2.64 0.65
N LEU A 282 -12.73 1.44 1.15
CA LEU A 282 -11.78 0.33 1.10
C LEU A 282 -11.52 -0.15 -0.33
N HIS A 283 -12.54 -0.15 -1.19
CA HIS A 283 -12.37 -0.51 -2.60
C HIS A 283 -11.48 0.50 -3.32
N LYS A 284 -11.72 1.81 -3.11
CA LYS A 284 -10.84 2.86 -3.63
C LYS A 284 -9.42 2.73 -3.07
N ALA A 285 -9.27 2.41 -1.78
CA ALA A 285 -7.96 2.19 -1.17
C ALA A 285 -7.22 0.99 -1.80
N LYS A 286 -7.94 -0.10 -2.13
CA LYS A 286 -7.40 -1.24 -2.87
C LYS A 286 -6.91 -0.80 -4.26
N ASP A 287 -7.71 -0.06 -5.01
CA ASP A 287 -7.31 0.42 -6.35
C ASP A 287 -6.06 1.32 -6.27
N ILE A 288 -5.98 2.20 -5.28
CA ILE A 288 -4.79 3.03 -5.01
C ILE A 288 -3.59 2.14 -4.69
N PHE A 289 -3.74 1.15 -3.81
CA PHE A 289 -2.67 0.23 -3.44
C PHE A 289 -2.13 -0.56 -4.63
N LEU A 290 -3.01 -1.10 -5.47
CA LEU A 290 -2.61 -1.82 -6.68
C LEU A 290 -1.87 -0.91 -7.67
N SER A 291 -2.26 0.37 -7.74
CA SER A 291 -1.65 1.35 -8.64
C SER A 291 -0.31 1.88 -8.13
N GLU A 292 -0.18 2.13 -6.81
CA GLU A 292 1.04 2.67 -6.20
C GLU A 292 2.11 1.59 -5.92
N GLY A 293 1.72 0.33 -5.82
CA GLY A 293 2.59 -0.77 -5.46
C GLY A 293 2.76 -0.95 -3.94
N GLU A 294 3.48 -2.01 -3.56
CA GLU A 294 3.73 -2.35 -2.16
C GLU A 294 5.09 -1.78 -1.70
N ARG A 295 5.05 -0.68 -0.95
CA ARG A 295 6.23 -0.07 -0.33
C ARG A 295 6.29 -0.42 1.16
N GLN A 296 7.25 -1.26 1.51
CA GLN A 296 7.49 -1.72 2.87
C GLN A 296 8.41 -0.76 3.61
N LEU A 297 8.09 -0.46 4.88
CA LEU A 297 8.88 0.36 5.79
C LEU A 297 9.55 -0.54 6.83
N TYR A 298 10.86 -0.67 6.72
CA TYR A 298 11.72 -1.41 7.64
C TYR A 298 12.19 -0.50 8.78
N PRO A 299 12.66 -1.07 9.91
CA PRO A 299 13.20 -0.27 11.01
C PRO A 299 14.26 0.75 10.59
N GLN A 300 15.13 0.40 9.62
CA GLN A 300 16.18 1.28 9.13
C GLN A 300 15.70 2.45 8.25
N ASP A 301 14.47 2.38 7.71
CA ASP A 301 13.92 3.43 6.84
C ASP A 301 13.28 4.57 7.65
N ILE A 302 13.19 4.39 8.97
CA ILE A 302 12.46 5.27 9.88
C ILE A 302 13.49 5.99 10.77
N ASN A 303 13.75 7.26 10.44
CA ASN A 303 14.72 8.15 11.11
C ASN A 303 14.06 9.13 12.08
#